data_AF-A0A1E7N987-F1
#
_entry.id   AF-A0A1E7N987-F1
#
_cell.length_a   1.000
_cell.length_b   1.000
_cell.length_c   1.000
_cell.angle_alpha   90.00
_cell.angle_beta   90.00
_cell.angle_gamma   90.00
#
_symmetry.space_group_name_H-M   'P 1'
#
loop_
_entity.id
_entity.type
_entity.pdbx_description
1 polymer ?
#
loop_
_entity_poly.entity_id
_entity_poly.type
_entity_poly.pdbx_seq_one_letter_code
_entity_poly.pdbx_strand_id
1 'polypeptide(L)'
;MLDSQIRTVSLDYEVDIDRLGLVVNKFDKRKGYVATHSLDNWPSLGTPPVVSVVPDLKEQREAVHVKQPLLMYAPTSIQAQRMREIRRRLS
;
A
#
# COMPACT_ATOMS: atom_id res chain seq x y z
N MET A 1 0.84 -16.15 9.31
CA MET A 1 0.09 -16.63 8.13
C MET A 1 0.76 -16.21 6.83
N LEU A 2 0.93 -14.92 6.52
CA LEU A 2 1.68 -14.49 5.32
C LEU A 2 3.20 -14.71 5.44
N ASP A 3 3.79 -14.35 6.58
CA ASP A 3 5.22 -14.53 6.85
C ASP A 3 5.69 -15.98 6.67
N SER A 4 4.92 -16.91 7.22
CA SER A 4 5.15 -18.35 7.11
C SER A 4 5.06 -18.84 5.66
N GLN A 5 4.08 -18.35 4.89
CA GLN A 5 3.94 -18.71 3.48
C GLN A 5 5.13 -18.22 2.65
N ILE A 6 5.59 -16.99 2.89
CA ILE A 6 6.78 -16.44 2.22
C ILE A 6 8.01 -17.29 2.56
N ARG A 7 8.21 -17.62 3.85
CA ARG A 7 9.32 -18.47 4.29
C ARG A 7 9.30 -19.85 3.65
N THR A 8 8.13 -20.47 3.55
CA THR A 8 7.97 -21.77 2.88
C THR A 8 8.42 -21.68 1.42
N VAL A 9 7.94 -20.69 0.66
CA VAL A 9 8.35 -20.52 -0.75
C VAL A 9 9.85 -20.22 -0.88
N SER A 10 10.41 -19.37 -0.03
CA SER A 10 11.86 -19.10 -0.03
C SER A 10 12.69 -20.36 0.19
N LEU A 11 12.25 -21.24 1.11
CA LEU A 11 12.94 -22.50 1.41
C LEU A 11 12.76 -23.53 0.29
N ASP A 12 11.53 -23.72 -0.20
CA ASP A 12 11.19 -24.73 -1.20
C ASP A 12 11.89 -24.49 -2.55
N TYR A 13 12.11 -23.22 -2.90
CA TYR A 13 12.72 -22.82 -4.17
C TYR A 13 14.16 -22.32 -4.04
N GLU A 14 14.73 -22.31 -2.83
CA GLU A 14 16.07 -21.76 -2.53
C GLU A 14 16.26 -20.33 -3.07
N VAL A 15 15.22 -19.50 -2.94
CA VAL A 15 15.22 -18.09 -3.39
C VAL A 15 15.08 -17.13 -2.22
N ASP A 16 15.81 -16.03 -2.28
CA ASP A 16 15.58 -14.91 -1.37
C ASP A 16 14.37 -14.09 -1.83
N ILE A 17 13.49 -13.75 -0.90
CA ILE A 17 12.28 -12.96 -1.16
C ILE A 17 12.34 -11.69 -0.33
N ASP A 18 12.79 -10.62 -0.97
CA ASP A 18 12.87 -9.30 -0.37
C ASP A 18 11.51 -8.74 0.01
N ARG A 19 11.46 -8.12 1.18
CA ARG A 19 10.23 -7.51 1.73
C ARG A 19 10.40 -6.01 1.87
N LEU A 20 9.97 -5.30 0.83
CA LEU A 20 10.11 -3.84 0.76
C LEU A 20 9.24 -3.08 1.76
N GLY A 21 8.09 -3.65 2.14
CA GLY A 21 7.15 -2.97 3.05
C GLY A 21 5.69 -3.31 2.86
N LEU A 22 4.86 -2.66 3.66
CA LEU A 22 3.39 -2.73 3.64
C LEU A 22 2.78 -1.46 3.05
N VAL A 23 1.81 -1.61 2.16
CA VAL A 23 0.99 -0.52 1.64
C VAL A 23 -0.40 -0.59 2.28
N VAL A 24 -0.78 0.45 3.02
CA VAL A 24 -2.13 0.59 3.58
C VAL A 24 -3.03 1.12 2.48
N ASN A 25 -3.87 0.26 1.89
CA ASN A 25 -4.71 0.64 0.77
C ASN A 25 -6.13 1.05 1.21
N LYS A 26 -6.77 1.94 0.44
CA LYS A 26 -8.15 2.44 0.66
C LYS A 26 -8.39 2.95 2.09
N PHE A 27 -7.42 3.66 2.64
CA PHE A 27 -7.52 4.23 3.98
C PHE A 27 -8.56 5.36 4.00
N ASP A 28 -9.53 5.28 4.91
CA ASP A 28 -10.51 6.34 5.13
C ASP A 28 -10.63 6.63 6.63
N LYS A 29 -10.09 7.79 7.04
CA LYS A 29 -10.13 8.27 8.43
C LYS A 29 -11.55 8.43 8.99
N ARG A 30 -12.57 8.50 8.12
CA ARG A 30 -13.98 8.65 8.53
C ARG A 30 -14.63 7.33 8.92
N LYS A 31 -14.03 6.17 8.60
CA LYS A 31 -14.58 4.84 8.92
C LYS A 31 -14.44 4.46 10.41
N GLY A 32 -14.23 5.45 11.29
CA GLY A 32 -14.29 5.30 12.74
C GLY A 32 -12.96 5.00 13.42
N TYR A 33 -13.01 4.99 14.75
CA TYR A 33 -11.88 4.84 15.69
C TYR A 33 -10.98 3.64 15.38
N VAL A 34 -11.53 2.52 14.90
CA VAL A 34 -10.79 1.30 14.56
C VAL A 34 -9.80 1.53 13.42
N ALA A 35 -10.14 2.33 12.40
CA ALA A 35 -9.25 2.60 11.28
C ALA A 35 -8.07 3.50 11.68
N THR A 36 -8.32 4.48 12.55
CA THR A 36 -7.32 5.44 13.03
C THR A 36 -6.37 4.80 14.06
N HIS A 37 -6.89 4.07 15.04
CA HIS A 37 -6.05 3.29 15.97
C HIS A 37 -5.29 2.16 15.27
N SER A 38 -5.84 1.57 14.22
CA SER A 38 -5.07 0.66 13.39
C SER A 38 -3.89 1.40 12.79
N LEU A 39 -4.08 2.54 12.13
CA LEU A 39 -2.99 3.31 11.52
C LEU A 39 -1.87 3.65 12.52
N ASP A 40 -2.21 4.08 13.74
CA ASP A 40 -1.24 4.43 14.79
C ASP A 40 -0.40 3.23 15.25
N ASN A 41 -0.96 2.01 15.13
CA ASN A 41 -0.29 0.75 15.47
C ASN A 41 0.48 0.12 14.29
N TRP A 42 0.43 0.68 13.09
CA TRP A 42 1.15 0.09 11.96
C TRP A 42 2.64 0.44 11.93
N PRO A 43 3.10 1.61 12.42
CA PRO A 43 4.50 1.84 12.70
C PRO A 43 5.09 0.85 13.72
N SER A 44 4.28 0.31 14.64
CA SER A 44 4.73 -0.69 15.62
C SER A 44 4.74 -2.14 15.09
N LEU A 45 4.28 -2.39 13.85
CA LEU A 45 4.41 -3.71 13.20
C LEU A 45 5.87 -4.11 12.92
N GLY A 46 6.81 -3.18 13.03
CA GLY A 46 8.24 -3.45 12.87
C GLY A 46 8.64 -3.70 11.42
N THR A 47 9.24 -4.86 11.15
CA THR A 47 9.78 -5.22 9.82
C THR A 47 8.89 -6.27 9.16
N PRO A 48 8.37 -6.04 7.94
CA PRO A 48 8.70 -4.93 7.03
C PRO A 48 7.88 -3.65 7.30
N PRO A 49 8.45 -2.45 7.06
CA PRO A 49 7.84 -1.18 7.46
C PRO A 49 6.63 -0.81 6.60
N VAL A 50 5.77 0.09 7.11
CA VAL A 50 4.75 0.72 6.26
C VAL A 50 5.42 1.68 5.28
N VAL A 51 5.28 1.40 3.99
CA VAL A 51 5.87 2.23 2.93
C VAL A 51 4.94 3.34 2.49
N SER A 52 3.63 3.12 2.48
CA SER A 52 2.70 4.17 2.06
C SER A 52 1.30 3.92 2.58
N VAL A 53 0.55 5.00 2.78
CA VAL A 53 -0.86 4.99 3.10
C VAL A 53 -1.61 5.65 1.94
N VAL A 54 -2.41 4.87 1.23
CA VAL A 54 -3.17 5.29 0.06
C VAL A 54 -4.62 5.58 0.49
N PRO A 55 -5.06 6.85 0.45
CA PRO A 55 -6.40 7.20 0.90
C PRO A 55 -7.47 6.73 -0.08
N ASP A 56 -8.70 6.55 0.41
CA ASP A 56 -9.89 6.24 -0.39
C ASP A 56 -10.54 7.53 -0.92
N LEU A 57 -10.04 8.04 -2.04
CA LEU A 57 -10.52 9.27 -2.67
C LEU A 57 -11.32 9.00 -3.95
N LYS A 58 -12.02 10.04 -4.43
CA LYS A 58 -12.92 9.96 -5.58
C LYS A 58 -12.18 9.79 -6.90
N GLU A 59 -10.97 10.33 -7.02
CA GLU A 59 -10.18 10.33 -8.25
C GLU A 59 -9.93 8.91 -8.74
N GLN A 60 -9.62 7.97 -7.84
CA GLN A 60 -9.51 6.55 -8.18
C GLN A 60 -10.82 5.95 -8.70
N ARG A 61 -11.96 6.31 -8.12
CA ARG A 61 -13.28 5.80 -8.54
C ARG A 61 -13.67 6.33 -9.90
N GLU A 62 -13.47 7.63 -10.12
CA GLU A 62 -13.71 8.30 -11.39
C GLU A 62 -12.78 7.74 -12.49
N ALA A 63 -11.49 7.55 -12.20
CA ALA A 63 -10.53 6.94 -13.12
C ALA A 63 -10.96 5.54 -13.57
N VAL A 64 -11.41 4.70 -12.63
CA VAL A 64 -11.96 3.36 -12.95
C VAL A 64 -13.22 3.47 -13.80
N HIS A 65 -14.11 4.42 -13.49
CA HIS A 65 -15.35 4.63 -14.22
C HIS A 65 -15.10 4.98 -15.69
N VAL A 66 -14.13 5.85 -15.97
CA VAL A 66 -13.74 6.22 -17.34
C VAL A 66 -12.70 5.27 -17.96
N LYS A 67 -12.38 4.15 -17.29
CA LYS A 67 -11.41 3.13 -17.73
C LYS A 67 -10.01 3.68 -18.03
N GLN A 68 -9.58 4.69 -17.27
CA GLN A 68 -8.27 5.33 -17.43
C GLN A 68 -7.40 5.07 -16.19
N PRO A 69 -6.08 4.82 -16.34
CA PRO A 69 -5.19 4.70 -15.19
C PRO A 69 -5.16 5.97 -14.34
N LEU A 70 -5.13 5.83 -13.01
CA LEU A 70 -5.12 6.96 -12.08
C LEU A 70 -4.00 7.98 -12.39
N LEU A 71 -2.80 7.50 -12.71
CA LEU A 71 -1.65 8.37 -13.02
C LEU A 71 -1.85 9.20 -14.29
N MET A 72 -2.78 8.80 -15.17
CA MET A 72 -3.17 9.54 -16.36
C MET A 72 -4.41 10.40 -16.10
N TYR A 73 -5.40 9.89 -15.37
CA TYR A 73 -6.65 10.60 -15.06
C TYR A 73 -6.44 11.77 -14.08
N ALA A 74 -5.74 11.53 -12.98
CA ALA A 74 -5.49 12.51 -11.93
C ALA A 74 -4.02 12.50 -11.49
N PRO A 75 -3.08 12.92 -12.37
CA PRO A 75 -1.63 12.83 -12.16
C PRO A 75 -1.14 13.59 -10.92
N THR A 76 -1.85 14.63 -10.50
CA THR A 76 -1.48 15.48 -9.36
C THR A 76 -2.21 15.11 -8.07
N SER A 77 -3.10 14.09 -8.10
CA SER A 77 -3.84 13.65 -6.92
C SER A 77 -2.93 13.11 -5.82
N ILE A 78 -3.42 13.14 -4.58
CA ILE A 78 -2.71 12.55 -3.43
C ILE A 78 -2.41 11.08 -3.70
N GLN A 79 -3.38 10.32 -4.23
CA GLN A 79 -3.19 8.91 -4.56
C GLN A 79 -2.07 8.73 -5.60
N ALA A 80 -2.00 9.57 -6.64
CA ALA A 80 -0.91 9.54 -7.62
C ALA A 80 0.46 9.87 -7.00
N GLN A 81 0.51 10.83 -6.07
CA GLN A 81 1.74 11.13 -5.32
C GLN A 81 2.20 9.92 -4.48
N ARG A 82 1.29 9.26 -3.76
CA ARG A 82 1.58 8.03 -2.99
C ARG A 82 2.10 6.90 -3.87
N MET A 83 1.53 6.69 -5.06
CA MET A 83 2.05 5.70 -6.01
C MET A 83 3.50 6.01 -6.44
N ARG A 84 3.84 7.27 -6.66
CA ARG A 84 5.22 7.67 -6.99
C ARG A 84 6.18 7.48 -5.80
N GLU A 85 5.72 7.70 -4.57
CA GLU A 85 6.51 7.40 -3.36
C GLU A 85 6.81 5.91 -3.23
N ILE A 86 5.82 5.05 -3.49
CA ILE A 86 6.01 3.59 -3.52
C ILE A 86 7.07 3.23 -4.58
N ARG A 87 6.93 3.78 -5.79
CA ARG A 87 7.89 3.54 -6.90
C ARG A 87 9.33 3.91 -6.53
N ARG A 88 9.54 5.01 -5.78
CA ARG A 88 10.89 5.43 -5.37
C ARG A 88 11.59 4.44 -4.45
N ARG A 89 10.86 3.54 -3.79
CA ARG A 89 11.44 2.49 -2.94
C ARG A 89 11.78 1.19 -3.69
N LEU A 90 11.37 1.09 -4.95
CA LEU A 90 11.68 -0.04 -5.84
C LEU A 90 12.96 0.19 -6.66
N SER A 91 13.58 1.37 -6.54
CA SER A 91 14.80 1.79 -7.25
C SER A 91 15.97 1.80 -6.29
#